data_AF-A0A5E4KJU3-F1
#
_entry.id   AF-A0A5E4KJU3-F1
#
_cell.length_a   1.000
_cell.length_b   1.000
_cell.length_c   1.000
_cell.angle_alpha   90.00
_cell.angle_beta   90.00
_cell.angle_gamma   90.00
#
_symmetry.space_group_name_H-M   'P 1'
#
loop_
_entity.id
_entity.type
_entity.pdbx_description
1 polymer ?
#
loop_
_entity_poly.entity_id
_entity_poly.type
_entity_poly.pdbx_seq_one_letter_code
_entity_poly.pdbx_strand_id
1 'polypeptide(L)'
;MGDFGLAHSGISGLINAVHNRHELVVIVLQNEVSAMTGGQDVPDLTELVRACVRDTGIMDPKADIDIKDLLERKINAEGISVILARARCPRY
;
A
#
# COMPACT_ATOMS: atom_id res chain seq x y z
N MET A 1 -2.24 1.04 -5.98
CA MET A 1 -2.19 2.52 -6.02
C MET A 1 -0.80 3.01 -5.67
N GLY A 2 -0.40 4.23 -6.04
CA GLY A 2 0.87 4.82 -5.57
C GLY A 2 0.75 5.39 -4.16
N ASP A 3 1.87 5.53 -3.45
CA ASP A 3 1.97 6.18 -2.14
C ASP A 3 1.54 7.65 -2.16
N PHE A 4 1.93 8.44 -3.18
CA PHE A 4 1.46 9.82 -3.33
C PHE A 4 -0.06 9.89 -3.45
N GLY A 5 -0.66 9.01 -4.26
CA GLY A 5 -2.11 8.93 -4.42
C GLY A 5 -2.81 8.56 -3.11
N LEU A 6 -2.21 7.66 -2.33
CA LEU A 6 -2.70 7.33 -1.00
C LEU A 6 -2.62 8.54 -0.05
N ALA A 7 -1.49 9.23 0.02
CA ALA A 7 -1.31 10.41 0.87
C ALA A 7 -2.26 11.56 0.50
N HIS A 8 -2.41 11.82 -0.80
CA HIS A 8 -3.13 12.98 -1.31
C HIS A 8 -4.65 12.84 -1.18
N SER A 9 -5.20 11.67 -1.51
CA SER A 9 -6.66 11.48 -1.52
C SER A 9 -7.13 10.07 -1.12
N GLY A 10 -6.25 9.08 -1.13
CA GLY A 10 -6.63 7.70 -0.81
C GLY A 10 -6.83 7.43 0.68
N ILE A 11 -6.17 8.18 1.58
CA ILE A 11 -6.15 7.84 3.01
C ILE A 11 -7.54 7.95 3.65
N SER A 12 -8.33 8.96 3.27
CA SER A 12 -9.71 9.10 3.72
C SER A 12 -10.56 7.90 3.31
N GLY A 13 -10.33 7.36 2.10
CA GLY A 13 -10.98 6.15 1.62
C GLY A 13 -10.59 4.90 2.42
N LEU A 14 -9.31 4.78 2.77
CA LEU A 14 -8.82 3.68 3.62
C LEU A 14 -9.44 3.74 5.02
N ILE A 15 -9.46 4.92 5.65
CA ILE A 15 -10.10 5.14 6.96
C ILE A 15 -11.58 4.77 6.90
N ASN A 16 -12.29 5.23 5.86
CA ASN A 16 -13.70 4.91 5.68
C ASN A 16 -13.93 3.40 5.52
N ALA A 17 -13.05 2.71 4.77
CA ALA A 17 -13.16 1.27 4.60
C ALA A 17 -12.96 0.51 5.93
N VAL A 18 -11.98 0.92 6.73
CA VAL A 18 -11.76 0.37 8.08
C VAL A 18 -12.98 0.59 8.96
N HIS A 19 -13.52 1.81 8.96
CA HIS A 19 -14.69 2.17 9.76
C HIS A 19 -15.91 1.31 9.41
N ASN A 20 -16.15 1.10 8.11
CA ASN A 20 -17.30 0.35 7.61
C ASN A 20 -17.06 -1.17 7.49
N ARG A 21 -15.92 -1.66 7.98
CA ARG A 21 -15.56 -3.09 7.96
C ARG A 21 -15.67 -3.72 6.58
N HIS A 22 -15.21 -3.02 5.55
CA HIS A 22 -15.12 -3.60 4.22
C HIS A 22 -14.04 -4.69 4.17
N GLU A 23 -14.20 -5.63 3.24
CA GLU A 23 -13.22 -6.69 2.99
C GLU A 23 -12.50 -6.39 1.67
N LEU A 24 -11.21 -6.04 1.76
CA LEU A 24 -10.42 -5.72 0.59
C LEU A 24 -8.91 -5.79 0.86
N VAL A 25 -8.16 -5.99 -0.22
CA VAL A 25 -6.70 -5.94 -0.22
C VAL A 25 -6.25 -4.67 -0.94
N VAL A 26 -5.49 -3.82 -0.25
CA VAL A 26 -4.87 -2.63 -0.82
C VAL A 26 -3.40 -2.92 -1.11
N ILE A 27 -2.97 -2.71 -2.34
CA ILE A 27 -1.56 -2.74 -2.69
C ILE A 27 -1.10 -1.30 -2.95
N VAL A 28 -0.14 -0.84 -2.16
CA VAL A 28 0.49 0.47 -2.27
C VAL A 28 1.87 0.28 -2.88
N LEU A 29 2.09 0.88 -4.05
CA LEU A 29 3.39 0.97 -4.70
C LEU A 29 4.13 2.12 -4.02
N GLN A 30 4.97 1.78 -3.03
CA GLN A 30 5.72 2.73 -2.24
C GLN A 30 7.09 2.95 -2.87
N ASN A 31 7.19 4.02 -3.64
CA ASN A 31 8.42 4.41 -4.34
C ASN A 31 8.98 5.75 -3.86
N GLU A 32 8.33 6.35 -2.86
CA GLU A 32 8.72 7.56 -2.12
C GLU A 32 8.80 8.81 -3.00
N VAL A 33 8.20 8.77 -4.19
CA VAL A 33 8.25 9.83 -5.18
C VAL A 33 6.97 9.91 -5.99
N SER A 34 6.46 11.11 -6.24
CA SER A 34 5.33 11.29 -7.16
C SER A 34 5.79 11.13 -8.62
N ALA A 35 6.01 9.88 -9.02
CA ALA A 35 6.64 9.52 -10.29
C ALA A 35 5.85 10.04 -11.51
N MET A 36 4.52 10.13 -11.40
CA MET A 36 3.64 10.56 -12.48
C MET A 36 3.52 12.09 -12.62
N THR A 37 3.76 12.87 -11.56
CA THR A 37 3.47 14.32 -11.54
C THR A 37 4.70 15.21 -11.35
N GLY A 38 5.90 14.66 -11.60
CA GLY A 38 7.12 15.48 -11.68
C GLY A 38 8.18 15.19 -10.63
N GLY A 39 8.09 14.08 -9.88
CA GLY A 39 9.20 13.61 -9.07
C GLY A 39 9.32 14.25 -7.69
N GLN A 40 8.21 14.78 -7.14
CA GLN A 40 8.19 15.35 -5.80
C GLN A 40 8.37 14.26 -4.74
N ASP A 41 9.09 14.57 -3.66
CA ASP A 41 9.25 13.66 -2.52
C ASP A 41 7.89 13.34 -1.88
N VAL A 42 7.71 12.08 -1.50
CA VAL A 42 6.51 11.57 -0.82
C VAL A 42 6.93 11.09 0.57
N PRO A 43 6.20 11.47 1.65
CA PRO A 43 6.52 10.99 2.99
C PRO A 43 6.34 9.48 3.09
N ASP A 44 7.16 8.82 3.93
CA ASP A 44 6.96 7.40 4.25
C ASP A 44 5.64 7.23 5.03
N LEU A 45 4.70 6.49 4.44
CA LEU A 45 3.38 6.25 5.00
C LEU A 45 3.31 5.00 5.88
N THR A 46 4.40 4.25 6.05
CA THR A 46 4.40 2.92 6.69
C THR A 46 3.70 2.91 8.04
N GLU A 47 4.11 3.79 8.96
CA GLU A 47 3.58 3.82 10.32
C GLU A 47 2.14 4.33 10.36
N LEU A 48 1.78 5.26 9.47
CA LEU A 48 0.42 5.75 9.35
C LEU A 48 -0.53 4.64 8.87
N VAL A 49 -0.12 3.87 7.86
CA VAL A 49 -0.89 2.73 7.36
C VAL A 49 -1.02 1.63 8.41
N ARG A 50 0.07 1.30 9.13
CA ARG A 50 0.04 0.34 10.24
C ARG A 50 -0.90 0.76 11.38
N ALA A 51 -0.98 2.05 11.66
CA ALA A 51 -1.91 2.58 12.66
C ALA A 51 -3.37 2.44 12.23
N CYS A 52 -3.67 2.57 10.93
CA CYS A 52 -5.03 2.41 10.40
C CYS A 52 -5.43 0.94 10.20
N VAL A 53 -4.51 0.10 9.72
CA VAL A 53 -4.78 -1.30 9.35
C VAL A 53 -3.76 -2.23 10.02
N ARG A 54 -4.25 -3.08 10.91
CA ARG A 54 -3.41 -4.07 11.62
C ARG A 54 -2.72 -5.04 10.68
N ASP A 55 -3.42 -5.54 9.65
CA ASP A 55 -2.84 -6.44 8.68
C ASP A 55 -2.09 -5.67 7.58
N THR A 56 -0.96 -5.09 7.94
CA THR A 56 -0.08 -4.36 7.01
C THR A 56 1.24 -5.11 6.83
N GLY A 57 1.55 -5.53 5.60
CA GLY A 57 2.81 -6.17 5.22
C GLY A 57 3.65 -5.28 4.31
N ILE A 58 4.97 -5.43 4.37
CA ILE A 58 5.90 -4.80 3.41
C ILE A 58 6.48 -5.91 2.54
N MET A 59 6.54 -5.68 1.23
CA MET A 59 7.22 -6.58 0.29
C MET A 59 8.15 -5.81 -0.64
N ASP A 60 9.24 -6.44 -1.05
CA ASP A 60 10.05 -5.98 -2.18
C ASP A 60 9.55 -6.69 -3.45
N PRO A 61 8.97 -5.98 -4.44
CA PRO A 61 8.45 -6.60 -5.66
C PRO A 61 9.56 -7.19 -6.56
N LYS A 62 10.84 -6.94 -6.27
CA LYS A 62 11.98 -7.54 -6.98
C LYS A 62 12.53 -8.79 -6.29
N ALA A 63 12.08 -9.09 -5.07
CA ALA A 63 12.46 -10.32 -4.40
C ALA A 63 11.81 -11.53 -5.10
N ASP A 64 12.43 -12.70 -4.95
CA ASP A 64 11.85 -13.97 -5.39
C ASP A 64 10.77 -14.40 -4.40
N ILE A 65 9.58 -13.80 -4.56
CA ILE A 65 8.39 -14.04 -3.75
C ILE A 65 7.24 -14.49 -4.65
N ASP A 66 6.52 -15.50 -4.19
CA ASP A 66 5.27 -15.90 -4.83
C ASP A 66 4.17 -14.88 -4.49
N ILE A 67 4.04 -13.88 -5.37
CA ILE A 67 3.03 -12.83 -5.26
C ILE A 67 1.62 -13.44 -5.33
N LYS A 68 1.42 -14.51 -6.09
CA LYS A 68 0.10 -15.12 -6.25
C LYS A 68 -0.36 -15.72 -4.92
N ASP A 69 0.48 -16.53 -4.31
CA ASP A 69 0.22 -17.15 -3.00
C ASP A 69 0.06 -16.07 -1.89
N LEU A 70 0.87 -15.00 -1.92
CA LEU A 70 0.67 -13.86 -1.01
C LEU A 70 -0.71 -13.21 -1.19
N LEU A 71 -1.12 -12.92 -2.42
CA LEU A 71 -2.41 -12.31 -2.71
C LEU A 71 -3.57 -13.23 -2.35
N GLU A 72 -3.47 -14.53 -2.66
CA GLU A 72 -4.47 -15.52 -2.28
C GLU A 72 -4.66 -15.57 -0.75
N ARG A 73 -3.58 -15.55 0.04
CA ARG A 73 -3.68 -15.46 1.50
C ARG A 73 -4.36 -14.19 1.97
N LYS A 74 -4.05 -13.04 1.37
CA LYS A 74 -4.63 -11.75 1.78
C LYS A 74 -6.10 -11.61 1.38
N ILE A 75 -6.48 -12.11 0.21
CA ILE A 75 -7.87 -12.07 -0.28
C ILE A 75 -8.78 -12.97 0.56
N ASN A 76 -8.27 -14.11 1.02
CA ASN A 76 -9.03 -15.03 1.86
C ASN A 76 -9.00 -14.65 3.36
N ALA A 77 -8.29 -13.59 3.75
CA ALA A 77 -8.27 -13.09 5.11
C ALA A 77 -9.47 -12.16 5.35
N GLU A 78 -10.06 -12.23 6.55
CA GLU A 78 -11.17 -11.35 6.92
C GLU A 78 -10.71 -9.90 7.13
N GLY A 79 -11.51 -8.95 6.66
CA GLY A 79 -11.27 -7.52 6.83
C GLY A 79 -10.31 -6.92 5.80
N ILE A 80 -9.56 -5.90 6.21
CA ILE A 80 -8.70 -5.13 5.31
C ILE A 80 -7.25 -5.56 5.49
N SER A 81 -6.60 -5.82 4.37
CA SER A 81 -5.16 -6.06 4.30
C SER A 81 -4.48 -4.98 3.47
N VAL A 82 -3.31 -4.50 3.90
CA VAL A 82 -2.49 -3.58 3.11
C VAL A 82 -1.12 -4.20 2.84
N ILE A 83 -0.70 -4.17 1.58
CA ILE A 83 0.64 -4.55 1.14
C ILE A 83 1.36 -3.29 0.66
N LEU A 84 2.43 -2.91 1.35
CA LEU A 84 3.36 -1.86 0.94
C LEU A 84 4.45 -2.49 0.06
N ALA A 85 4.28 -2.42 -1.25
CA ALA A 85 5.24 -2.88 -2.24
C ALA A 85 6.33 -1.81 -2.43
N ARG A 86 7.46 -1.99 -1.73
CA ARG A 86 8.53 -0.99 -1.67
C ARG A 86 9.53 -1.21 -2.79
N ALA A 87 9.65 -0.25 -3.70
CA ALA A 87 10.69 -0.26 -4.72
C ALA A 87 10.98 1.15 -5.21
N ARG A 88 12.26 1.46 -5.46
CA ARG A 88 12.64 2.74 -6.08
C ARG A 88 12.14 2.82 -7.51
N CYS A 89 11.65 4.00 -7.89
CA CYS A 89 11.33 4.31 -9.27
C CYS A 89 12.64 4.39 -10.08
N PRO A 90 12.83 3.65 -11.19
CA PRO A 90 14.10 3.70 -11.93
C PRO A 90 14.47 5.08 -12.50
N ARG A 91 13.49 5.98 -12.63
CA ARG A 91 13.66 7.31 -13.20
C ARG A 91 14.09 8.36 -12.17
N TYR A 92 13.88 8.11 -10.87
CA TYR A 92 14.09 9.07 -9.78
C TYR A 92 14.93 8.45 -8.66
#